data_AF-A0A166FE23-F1
#
_entry.id   AF-A0A166FE23-F1
#
_cell.length_a   1.000
_cell.length_b   1.000
_cell.length_c   1.000
_cell.angle_alpha   90.00
_cell.angle_beta   90.00
_cell.angle_gamma   90.00
#
_symmetry.space_group_name_H-M   'P 1'
#
loop_
_entity.id
_entity.type
_entity.pdbx_description
1 polymer ?
#
loop_
_entity_poly.entity_id
_entity_poly.type
_entity_poly.pdbx_seq_one_letter_code
_entity_poly.pdbx_strand_id
1 'polypeptide(L)'
;GEINWDCPCLGGMAHGPCGPEFRAAFSCFVYSEEEPKGIECVDKFKGMQDCFRRYPEDYGDGMFSHLRTRARNWRADFFYRN
;
A
#
# COMPACT_ATOMS: atom_id res chain seq x y z
N GLY A 1 16.10 -8.76 -3.96
CA GLY A 1 15.99 -8.27 -2.58
C GLY A 1 14.74 -8.85 -1.98
N GLU A 2 14.79 -9.39 -0.76
CA GLU A 2 13.63 -10.03 -0.14
C GLU A 2 12.90 -9.05 0.79
N ILE A 3 11.56 -9.10 0.82
CA ILE A 3 10.74 -8.24 1.68
C ILE A 3 10.52 -8.96 3.01
N ASN A 4 10.94 -8.34 4.11
CA ASN A 4 10.67 -8.84 5.46
C ASN A 4 9.26 -8.42 5.91
N TRP A 5 8.30 -9.34 5.77
CA TRP A 5 6.90 -9.12 6.14
C TRP A 5 6.65 -9.02 7.65
N ASP A 6 7.62 -9.43 8.48
CA ASP A 6 7.56 -9.35 9.94
C ASP A 6 8.16 -8.04 10.47
N CYS A 7 8.61 -7.15 9.59
CA CYS A 7 9.08 -5.84 10.00
C CYS A 7 7.94 -5.06 10.68
N PRO A 8 8.12 -4.57 11.91
CA PRO A 8 7.10 -3.74 12.58
C PRO A 8 6.81 -2.44 11.80
N CYS A 9 7.71 -2.04 10.90
CA CYS A 9 7.51 -0.93 9.97
C CYS A 9 6.33 -1.10 9.00
N LEU A 10 5.93 -2.34 8.69
CA LEU A 10 4.81 -2.64 7.78
C LEU A 10 3.44 -2.58 8.50
N GLY A 11 3.44 -2.31 9.80
CA GLY A 11 2.22 -2.06 10.57
C GLY A 11 1.25 -3.24 10.62
N GLY A 12 1.77 -4.47 10.50
CA GLY A 12 0.95 -5.69 10.56
C GLY A 12 0.00 -5.91 9.38
N MET A 13 0.01 -5.04 8.37
CA MET A 13 -0.93 -5.13 7.23
C MET A 13 -0.73 -6.40 6.39
N ALA A 14 0.45 -7.00 6.44
CA ALA A 14 0.77 -8.24 5.74
C ALA A 14 0.09 -9.48 6.36
N HIS A 15 -0.36 -9.43 7.62
CA HIS A 15 -0.85 -10.60 8.35
C HIS A 15 -2.36 -10.58 8.63
N GLY A 16 -3.11 -9.67 8.01
CA GLY A 16 -4.56 -9.56 8.14
C GLY A 16 -5.36 -10.18 6.98
N PRO A 17 -6.70 -10.04 6.99
CA PRO A 17 -7.57 -10.57 5.93
C PRO A 17 -7.27 -10.01 4.53
N CYS A 18 -6.73 -8.79 4.44
CA CYS A 18 -6.23 -8.17 3.19
C CYS A 18 -4.71 -8.29 2.99
N GLY A 19 -4.06 -9.16 3.76
CA GLY A 19 -2.63 -9.42 3.67
C GLY A 19 -2.15 -9.84 2.28
N PRO A 20 -2.86 -10.72 1.55
CA PRO A 20 -2.50 -11.09 0.18
C PRO A 20 -2.45 -9.89 -0.78
N GLU A 21 -3.45 -9.02 -0.75
CA GLU A 21 -3.55 -7.83 -1.59
C GLU A 21 -2.45 -6.83 -1.23
N PHE A 22 -2.20 -6.63 0.07
CA PHE A 22 -1.10 -5.80 0.55
C PHE A 22 0.25 -6.31 0.08
N ARG A 23 0.53 -7.61 0.24
CA ARG A 23 1.78 -8.21 -0.22
C ARG A 23 1.97 -8.08 -1.72
N ALA A 24 0.90 -8.27 -2.51
CA ALA A 24 0.95 -8.14 -3.96
C ALA A 24 1.22 -6.69 -4.42
N ALA A 25 0.55 -5.71 -3.81
CA ALA A 25 0.76 -4.29 -4.12
C ALA A 25 2.16 -3.82 -3.69
N PHE A 26 2.57 -4.18 -2.47
CA PHE A 26 3.84 -3.73 -1.90
C PHE A 26 5.05 -4.40 -2.57
N SER A 27 4.96 -5.69 -2.91
CA SER A 27 6.01 -6.37 -3.68
C SER A 27 6.17 -5.79 -5.07
N CYS A 28 5.06 -5.52 -5.77
CA CYS A 28 5.10 -4.83 -7.05
C CYS A 28 5.83 -3.48 -6.93
N PHE A 29 5.47 -2.67 -5.92
CA PHE A 29 6.13 -1.38 -5.72
C PHE A 29 7.63 -1.51 -5.43
N VAL A 30 8.04 -2.42 -4.55
CA VAL A 30 9.45 -2.63 -4.20
C VAL A 30 10.28 -2.99 -5.43
N TYR A 31 9.75 -3.89 -6.27
CA TYR A 31 10.43 -4.38 -7.47
C TYR A 31 10.23 -3.51 -8.71
N SER A 32 9.37 -2.50 -8.67
CA SER A 32 9.17 -1.59 -9.79
C SER A 32 10.46 -0.84 -10.12
N GLU A 33 10.81 -0.86 -11.40
CA GLU A 33 11.91 -0.10 -11.99
C GLU A 33 11.41 1.06 -12.88
N GLU A 34 10.08 1.24 -12.96
CA GLU A 34 9.47 2.30 -13.75
C GLU A 34 9.71 3.69 -13.14
N GLU A 35 9.60 4.72 -13.96
CA GLU A 35 9.61 6.12 -13.51
C GLU A 35 8.29 6.78 -13.94
N PRO A 36 7.38 7.11 -13.00
CA PRO A 36 7.50 6.99 -11.54
C PRO A 36 7.35 5.55 -11.02
N LYS A 37 8.18 5.20 -10.01
CA LYS A 37 8.25 3.85 -9.42
C LYS A 37 6.88 3.38 -8.99
N GLY A 38 6.38 2.28 -9.52
CA GLY A 38 5.12 1.63 -9.13
C GLY A 38 3.88 2.17 -9.85
N ILE A 39 4.05 2.92 -10.93
CA ILE A 39 2.96 3.36 -11.80
C ILE A 39 2.15 2.20 -12.37
N GLU A 40 2.81 1.09 -12.67
CA GLU A 40 2.24 -0.17 -13.15
C GLU A 40 1.52 -0.94 -12.04
N CYS A 41 1.79 -0.61 -10.77
CA CYS A 41 1.23 -1.29 -9.60
C CYS A 41 -0.10 -0.69 -9.13
N VAL A 42 -0.57 0.39 -9.76
CA VAL A 42 -1.76 1.16 -9.34
C VAL A 42 -2.99 0.27 -9.16
N ASP A 43 -3.23 -0.69 -10.05
CA ASP A 43 -4.41 -1.56 -9.94
C ASP A 43 -4.31 -2.54 -8.76
N LYS A 44 -3.10 -2.95 -8.37
CA LYS A 44 -2.87 -3.77 -7.17
C LYS A 44 -3.17 -2.96 -5.91
N PHE A 45 -2.79 -1.68 -5.89
CA PHE A 45 -3.14 -0.77 -4.80
C PHE A 45 -4.64 -0.50 -4.73
N LYS A 46 -5.35 -0.42 -5.87
CA LYS A 46 -6.82 -0.35 -5.88
C LYS A 46 -7.45 -1.59 -5.26
N GLY A 47 -6.99 -2.79 -5.64
CA GLY A 47 -7.48 -4.05 -5.06
C GLY A 47 -7.28 -4.13 -3.54
N MET A 48 -6.12 -3.68 -3.05
CA MET A 48 -5.85 -3.56 -1.61
C MET A 48 -6.82 -2.58 -0.92
N GLN A 49 -7.06 -1.41 -1.52
CA GLN A 49 -8.05 -0.46 -1.00
C GLN A 49 -9.46 -1.04 -0.99
N ASP A 50 -9.87 -1.76 -2.04
CA ASP A 50 -11.18 -2.39 -2.09
C ASP A 50 -11.32 -3.49 -1.03
N CYS A 51 -10.25 -4.23 -0.74
CA CYS A 51 -10.25 -5.18 0.36
C CYS A 51 -10.43 -4.48 1.70
N PHE A 52 -9.68 -3.41 1.99
CA PHE A 52 -9.81 -2.67 3.24
C PHE A 52 -11.23 -2.11 3.46
N ARG A 53 -11.96 -1.74 2.39
CA ARG A 53 -13.36 -1.28 2.49
C ARG A 53 -14.32 -2.39 2.94
N ARG A 54 -13.97 -3.66 2.72
CA ARG A 54 -14.77 -4.82 3.14
C ARG A 54 -14.56 -5.18 4.61
N TYR A 55 -13.46 -4.73 5.21
CA TYR A 55 -13.08 -5.03 6.60
C TYR A 55 -12.87 -3.74 7.43
N PRO A 56 -13.90 -2.88 7.56
CA PRO A 56 -13.78 -1.62 8.29
C PRO A 56 -13.50 -1.79 9.79
N GLU A 57 -13.90 -2.92 10.39
CA GLU A 57 -13.63 -3.25 11.80
C GLU A 57 -12.15 -3.55 12.07
N ASP A 58 -11.49 -4.27 11.14
CA ASP A 58 -10.07 -4.65 11.28
C ASP A 58 -9.11 -3.52 10.92
N TYR A 59 -9.49 -2.69 9.94
CA TYR A 59 -8.62 -1.65 9.38
C TYR A 59 -9.03 -0.23 9.78
N GLY A 60 -10.17 -0.04 10.44
CA GLY A 60 -10.69 1.25 10.88
C GLY A 60 -11.18 2.16 9.77
N ASP A 61 -12.32 2.83 9.99
CA ASP A 61 -12.89 3.85 9.09
C ASP A 61 -11.92 5.01 8.77
N GLY A 62 -10.89 5.19 9.60
CA GLY A 62 -9.86 6.22 9.47
C GLY A 62 -8.60 5.81 8.69
N MET A 63 -8.36 4.53 8.37
CA MET A 63 -7.15 4.15 7.62
C MET A 63 -7.19 4.68 6.20
N PHE A 64 -8.36 4.88 5.60
CA PHE A 64 -8.51 5.61 4.35
C PHE A 64 -8.26 7.12 4.48
N SER A 65 -8.45 7.70 5.66
CA SER A 65 -8.14 9.10 5.95
C SER A 65 -6.62 9.29 6.14
N HIS A 66 -5.94 8.37 6.82
CA HIS A 66 -4.48 8.40 6.96
C HIS A 66 -3.74 7.89 5.73
N LEU A 67 -4.27 6.93 4.97
CA LEU A 67 -3.78 6.62 3.63
C LEU A 67 -4.03 7.81 2.71
N ARG A 68 -5.10 8.60 2.85
CA ARG A 68 -5.22 9.89 2.14
C ARG A 68 -4.32 10.99 2.67
N THR A 69 -3.90 10.96 3.93
CA THR A 69 -3.05 12.01 4.53
C THR A 69 -1.57 11.70 4.35
N ARG A 70 -1.18 10.42 4.39
CA ARG A 70 0.09 9.93 3.89
C ARG A 70 0.09 9.92 2.37
N ALA A 71 -1.00 9.63 1.67
CA ALA A 71 -1.11 9.84 0.22
C ALA A 71 -1.33 11.29 -0.22
N ARG A 72 -1.53 12.23 0.70
CA ARG A 72 -1.29 13.66 0.42
C ARG A 72 0.20 13.90 0.23
N ASN A 73 1.05 13.16 0.94
CA ASN A 73 2.48 13.05 0.63
C ASN A 73 2.79 12.00 -0.45
N TRP A 74 1.99 10.95 -0.69
CA TRP A 74 2.28 10.00 -1.79
C TRP A 74 1.87 10.55 -3.17
N ARG A 75 0.79 11.33 -3.33
CA ARG A 75 0.50 12.00 -4.62
C ARG A 75 1.58 13.01 -4.99
N ALA A 76 2.26 13.59 -4.01
CA ALA A 76 3.34 14.56 -4.22
C ALA A 76 4.73 13.89 -4.32
N ASP A 77 5.08 12.97 -3.43
CA ASP A 77 6.40 12.32 -3.39
C ASP A 77 6.56 11.18 -4.41
N PHE A 78 5.47 10.59 -4.93
CA PHE A 78 5.52 9.48 -5.89
C PHE A 78 5.44 9.94 -7.35
N PHE A 79 4.94 11.16 -7.60
CA PHE A 79 4.86 11.74 -8.95
C PHE A 79 5.72 13.00 -9.14
N TYR A 80 6.21 13.64 -8.07
CA TYR A 80 6.94 14.90 -8.16
C TYR A 80 7.87 15.13 -6.95
N ARG A 81 8.86 14.25 -6.75
CA ARG A 81 10.07 14.61 -6.00
C ARG A 81 11.20 14.87 -6.99
N ASN A 82 11.40 16.15 -7.28
CA ASN A 82 12.65 16.73 -7.78
C ASN A 82 13.22 17.56 -6.62
#